data_AF-K0NZ66-F1
#
_entry.id   AF-K0NZ66-F1
#
_cell.length_a   1.000
_cell.length_b   1.000
_cell.length_c   1.000
_cell.angle_alpha   90.00
_cell.angle_beta   90.00
_cell.angle_gamma   90.00
#
_symmetry.space_group_name_H-M   'P 1'
#
loop_
_entity.id
_entity.type
_entity.pdbx_description
1 polymer ?
#
loop_
_entity_poly.entity_id
_entity_poly.type
_entity_poly.pdbx_seq_one_letter_code
_entity_poly.pdbx_strand_id
1 'polypeptide(L)'
;MPVVPVSVNLSPIDFQVADIFQEVDNIRQKHKTPAYFLNIEILESTLTSVPQQLHRDITKFHAAGYQIWIDDFGSGYSSLNNLKDFNFDLLKVGMTNLLSDPMIEPISQGIKLLSVPLALLERRDGKIKYCFINQAHHNSLEKFSLSMADWERFINEDEYSRKLLLQLMTDSKTSNQRISSHLDDQIYLEVKYLASYQTRDMFVVSTKNFNNYLDKTSKK
;
A
#
# COMPACT_ATOMS: atom_id res chain seq x y z
N MET A 1 -21.69 -22.26 5.26
CA MET A 1 -20.58 -21.27 5.27
C MET A 1 -20.86 -20.25 4.19
N PRO A 2 -20.56 -18.95 4.40
CA PRO A 2 -20.64 -17.97 3.32
C PRO A 2 -19.64 -18.33 2.21
N VAL A 3 -20.04 -18.16 0.95
CA VAL A 3 -19.14 -18.33 -0.20
C VAL A 3 -18.29 -17.07 -0.30
N VAL A 4 -16.97 -17.23 -0.29
CA VAL A 4 -16.01 -16.12 -0.39
C VAL A 4 -15.38 -16.10 -1.79
N PRO A 5 -15.21 -14.91 -2.41
CA PRO A 5 -14.46 -14.79 -3.65
C PRO A 5 -13.03 -15.32 -3.50
N VAL A 6 -12.50 -15.92 -4.56
CA VAL A 6 -11.13 -16.41 -4.66
C VAL A 6 -10.36 -15.52 -5.63
N SER A 7 -9.10 -15.26 -5.32
CA SER A 7 -8.24 -14.44 -6.18
C SER A 7 -7.28 -15.32 -6.97
N VAL A 8 -7.05 -14.99 -8.24
CA VAL A 8 -6.13 -15.68 -9.15
C VAL A 8 -5.06 -14.70 -9.58
N ASN A 9 -3.80 -15.06 -9.34
CA ASN A 9 -2.66 -14.24 -9.71
C ASN A 9 -2.25 -14.49 -11.17
N LEU A 10 -2.11 -13.40 -11.92
CA LEU A 10 -1.61 -13.38 -13.29
C LEU A 10 -0.31 -12.58 -13.36
N SER A 11 0.67 -13.19 -14.00
CA SER A 11 2.01 -12.66 -14.18
C SER A 11 2.18 -12.08 -15.59
N PRO A 12 3.25 -11.30 -15.86
CA PRO A 12 3.47 -10.73 -17.18
C PRO A 12 3.55 -11.78 -18.30
N ILE A 13 4.09 -12.97 -18.01
CA ILE A 13 4.23 -14.01 -19.03
C ILE A 13 2.87 -14.54 -19.48
N ASP A 14 1.88 -14.61 -18.59
CA ASP A 14 0.53 -15.12 -18.92
C ASP A 14 -0.14 -14.27 -20.01
N PHE A 15 0.01 -12.94 -19.93
CA PHE A 15 -0.48 -12.00 -20.93
C PHE A 15 0.31 -12.04 -22.26
N GLN A 16 1.54 -12.56 -22.25
CA GLN A 16 2.38 -12.67 -23.45
C GLN A 16 2.12 -13.96 -24.22
N VAL A 17 1.87 -15.07 -23.52
CA VAL A 17 1.84 -16.41 -24.12
C VAL A 17 0.45 -16.85 -24.56
N ALA A 18 -0.62 -16.21 -24.08
CA ALA A 18 -1.99 -16.63 -24.35
C ALA A 18 -2.98 -15.44 -24.38
N ASP A 19 -4.17 -15.67 -24.95
CA ASP A 19 -5.34 -14.84 -24.66
C ASP A 19 -5.84 -15.21 -23.26
N ILE A 20 -5.20 -14.64 -22.23
CA ILE A 20 -5.42 -15.02 -20.84
C ILE A 20 -6.86 -14.74 -20.39
N PHE A 21 -7.51 -13.73 -20.97
CA PHE A 21 -8.93 -13.49 -20.74
C PHE A 21 -9.76 -14.69 -21.18
N GLN A 22 -9.54 -15.18 -22.41
CA GLN A 22 -10.31 -16.30 -22.94
C GLN A 22 -10.06 -17.58 -22.14
N GLU A 23 -8.81 -17.82 -21.70
CA GLU A 23 -8.46 -18.97 -20.88
C GLU A 23 -9.21 -18.96 -19.54
N VAL A 24 -9.13 -17.85 -18.81
CA VAL A 24 -9.83 -17.68 -17.53
C VAL A 24 -11.34 -17.79 -17.70
N ASP A 25 -11.90 -17.13 -18.72
CA ASP A 25 -13.36 -17.12 -18.91
C ASP A 25 -13.91 -18.47 -19.36
N ASN A 26 -13.17 -19.22 -20.19
CA ASN A 26 -13.53 -20.60 -20.54
C ASN A 26 -13.60 -21.50 -19.31
N ILE A 27 -12.59 -21.40 -18.42
CA ILE A 27 -12.56 -22.17 -17.17
C ILE A 27 -13.76 -21.76 -16.28
N ARG A 28 -13.99 -20.46 -16.09
CA ARG A 28 -15.13 -19.95 -15.33
C ARG A 28 -16.45 -20.50 -15.87
N GLN A 29 -16.68 -20.41 -17.18
CA GLN A 29 -17.91 -20.88 -17.82
C GLN A 29 -18.10 -22.39 -17.69
N LYS A 30 -17.02 -23.18 -17.88
CA LYS A 30 -17.02 -24.64 -17.69
C LYS A 30 -17.51 -25.03 -16.29
N HIS A 31 -17.09 -24.28 -15.28
CA HIS A 31 -17.48 -24.48 -13.88
C HIS A 31 -18.77 -23.75 -13.48
N LYS A 32 -19.41 -23.01 -14.39
CA LYS A 32 -20.62 -22.21 -14.17
C LYS A 32 -20.48 -21.23 -13.00
N THR A 33 -19.28 -20.70 -12.81
CA THR A 33 -18.97 -19.77 -11.73
C THR A 33 -19.34 -18.34 -12.16
N PRO A 34 -20.05 -17.56 -11.33
CA PRO A 34 -20.20 -16.13 -11.57
C PRO A 34 -18.86 -15.39 -11.51
N ALA A 35 -18.63 -14.41 -12.39
CA ALA A 35 -17.35 -13.72 -12.50
C ALA A 35 -16.94 -12.99 -11.20
N TYR A 36 -17.90 -12.46 -10.43
CA TYR A 36 -17.66 -11.78 -9.15
C TYR A 36 -17.13 -12.70 -8.02
N PHE A 37 -17.08 -14.02 -8.22
CA PHE A 37 -16.41 -14.93 -7.29
C PHE A 37 -14.92 -15.13 -7.62
N LEU A 38 -14.43 -14.57 -8.72
CA LEU A 38 -13.05 -14.62 -9.15
C LEU A 38 -12.49 -13.20 -9.27
N ASN A 39 -11.56 -12.85 -8.38
CA ASN A 39 -10.78 -11.63 -8.53
C ASN A 39 -9.50 -11.95 -9.30
N ILE A 40 -9.15 -11.10 -10.25
CA ILE A 40 -7.91 -11.23 -11.02
C ILE A 40 -6.88 -10.31 -10.40
N GLU A 41 -5.83 -10.88 -9.84
CA GLU A 41 -4.71 -10.14 -9.26
C GLU A 41 -3.59 -10.04 -10.30
N ILE A 42 -3.13 -8.82 -10.56
CA ILE A 42 -2.12 -8.52 -11.56
C ILE A 42 -0.87 -8.04 -10.84
N LEU A 43 0.26 -8.70 -11.07
CA LEU A 43 1.54 -8.26 -10.54
C LEU A 43 1.87 -6.87 -11.06
N GLU A 44 2.35 -6.00 -10.17
CA GLU A 44 2.75 -4.63 -10.48
C GLU A 44 3.70 -4.51 -11.68
N SER A 45 4.66 -5.43 -11.83
CA SER A 45 5.62 -5.44 -12.94
C SER A 45 4.95 -5.53 -14.32
N THR A 46 3.77 -6.16 -14.40
CA THR A 46 2.97 -6.34 -15.63
C THR A 46 2.60 -5.01 -16.26
N LEU A 47 2.35 -3.98 -15.45
CA LEU A 47 2.01 -2.62 -15.89
C LEU A 47 3.05 -2.05 -16.86
N THR A 48 4.32 -2.36 -16.62
CA THR A 48 5.43 -1.88 -17.45
C THR A 48 5.83 -2.86 -18.55
N SER A 49 5.65 -4.16 -18.33
CA SER A 49 6.10 -5.19 -19.28
C SER A 49 5.22 -5.29 -20.52
N VAL A 50 3.89 -5.21 -20.37
CA VAL A 50 2.93 -5.44 -21.47
C VAL A 50 1.72 -4.47 -21.44
N PRO A 51 1.95 -3.15 -21.38
CA PRO A 51 0.89 -2.17 -21.08
C PRO A 51 -0.29 -2.19 -22.06
N GLN A 52 -0.02 -2.31 -23.37
CA GLN A 52 -1.08 -2.30 -24.38
C GLN A 52 -1.97 -3.54 -24.33
N GLN A 53 -1.37 -4.72 -24.14
CA GLN A 53 -2.11 -5.97 -24.05
C GLN A 53 -2.92 -6.00 -22.75
N LEU A 54 -2.28 -5.63 -21.65
CA LEU A 54 -2.91 -5.52 -20.34
C LEU A 54 -4.15 -4.61 -20.37
N HIS A 55 -4.07 -3.43 -21.01
CA HIS A 55 -5.21 -2.51 -21.09
C HIS A 55 -6.42 -3.13 -21.82
N ARG A 56 -6.16 -3.86 -22.91
CA ARG A 56 -7.21 -4.57 -23.66
C ARG A 56 -7.84 -5.67 -22.82
N ASP A 57 -7.01 -6.48 -22.15
CA ASP A 57 -7.52 -7.62 -21.38
C ASP A 57 -8.24 -7.18 -20.10
N ILE A 58 -7.78 -6.12 -19.41
CA ILE A 58 -8.53 -5.50 -18.30
C ILE A 58 -9.91 -5.07 -18.77
N THR A 59 -10.01 -4.43 -19.94
CA THR A 59 -11.30 -4.01 -20.51
C THR A 59 -12.22 -5.21 -20.74
N LYS A 60 -11.70 -6.33 -21.28
CA LYS A 60 -12.47 -7.57 -21.47
C LYS A 60 -12.93 -8.17 -20.14
N PHE A 61 -12.04 -8.25 -19.16
CA PHE A 61 -12.35 -8.76 -17.82
C PHE A 61 -13.45 -7.93 -17.15
N HIS A 62 -13.37 -6.60 -17.19
CA HIS A 62 -14.41 -5.72 -16.66
C HIS A 62 -15.73 -5.90 -17.38
N ALA A 63 -15.72 -5.99 -18.72
CA ALA A 63 -16.94 -6.24 -19.50
C ALA A 63 -17.61 -7.58 -19.15
N ALA A 64 -16.83 -8.58 -18.71
CA ALA A 64 -17.32 -9.88 -18.25
C ALA A 64 -17.70 -9.92 -16.75
N GLY A 65 -17.51 -8.82 -16.01
CA GLY A 65 -17.92 -8.67 -14.61
C GLY A 65 -16.91 -9.16 -13.57
N TYR A 66 -15.63 -9.29 -13.95
CA TYR A 66 -14.55 -9.58 -12.99
C TYR A 66 -14.10 -8.30 -12.28
N GLN A 67 -13.52 -8.46 -11.09
CA GLN A 67 -12.73 -7.41 -10.45
C GLN A 67 -11.25 -7.61 -10.76
N ILE A 68 -10.54 -6.52 -11.01
CA ILE A 68 -9.12 -6.48 -11.34
C ILE A 68 -8.38 -5.77 -10.21
N TRP A 69 -7.48 -6.49 -9.56
CA TRP A 69 -6.69 -6.03 -8.43
C TRP A 69 -5.22 -5.94 -8.83
N ILE A 70 -4.47 -5.03 -8.22
CA ILE A 70 -2.99 -5.04 -8.30
C ILE A 70 -2.44 -5.74 -7.08
N ASP A 71 -1.47 -6.63 -7.29
CA ASP A 71 -0.71 -7.26 -6.22
C ASP A 71 0.70 -6.66 -6.04
N ASP A 72 1.20 -6.76 -4.80
CA ASP A 72 2.55 -6.36 -4.38
C ASP A 72 2.98 -4.93 -4.76
N PHE A 73 2.04 -3.99 -4.77
CA PHE A 73 2.31 -2.59 -5.13
C PHE A 73 3.39 -1.95 -4.25
N GLY A 74 4.33 -1.25 -4.91
CA GLY A 74 5.43 -0.50 -4.30
C GLY A 74 6.74 -1.29 -4.17
N SER A 75 6.78 -2.54 -4.66
CA SER A 75 7.96 -3.41 -4.56
C SER A 75 9.04 -3.09 -5.60
N GLY A 76 8.68 -2.36 -6.67
CA GLY A 76 9.56 -1.97 -7.77
C GLY A 76 9.71 -0.45 -8.00
N TYR A 77 10.08 -0.06 -9.23
CA TYR A 77 10.25 1.35 -9.67
C TYR A 77 8.93 2.02 -10.12
N SER A 78 7.80 1.61 -9.56
CA SER A 78 6.51 2.09 -10.05
C SER A 78 6.19 3.50 -9.60
N SER A 79 5.43 4.19 -10.44
CA SER A 79 4.81 5.46 -10.12
C SER A 79 3.29 5.30 -10.16
N LEU A 80 2.55 6.10 -9.39
CA LEU A 80 1.08 6.13 -9.48
C LEU A 80 0.65 6.57 -10.90
N ASN A 81 1.55 7.22 -11.64
CA ASN A 81 1.39 7.47 -13.07
C ASN A 81 1.13 6.20 -13.88
N ASN A 82 1.71 5.05 -13.52
CA ASN A 82 1.42 3.80 -14.22
C ASN A 82 0.01 3.29 -13.92
N LEU A 83 -0.55 3.60 -12.75
CA LEU A 83 -1.90 3.19 -12.37
C LEU A 83 -2.97 3.99 -13.10
N LYS A 84 -2.71 5.27 -13.40
CA LYS A 84 -3.72 6.19 -13.96
C LYS A 84 -4.28 5.72 -15.31
N ASP A 85 -3.51 4.93 -16.05
CA ASP A 85 -3.80 4.52 -17.42
C ASP A 85 -4.62 3.22 -17.47
N PHE A 86 -4.96 2.67 -16.30
CA PHE A 86 -5.71 1.43 -16.15
C PHE A 86 -6.82 1.60 -15.12
N ASN A 87 -7.91 0.86 -15.34
CA ASN A 87 -9.02 0.82 -14.40
C ASN A 87 -8.83 -0.37 -13.46
N PHE A 88 -8.37 -0.12 -12.24
CA PHE A 88 -8.21 -1.16 -11.20
C PHE A 88 -9.24 -0.96 -10.09
N ASP A 89 -9.78 -2.06 -9.57
CA ASP A 89 -10.79 -2.04 -8.51
C ASP A 89 -10.18 -2.01 -7.11
N LEU A 90 -8.97 -2.56 -6.96
CA LEU A 90 -8.28 -2.66 -5.68
C LEU A 90 -6.76 -2.67 -5.87
N LEU A 91 -6.03 -2.08 -4.93
CA LEU A 91 -4.57 -2.10 -4.89
C LEU A 91 -4.11 -2.74 -3.57
N LYS A 92 -3.36 -3.84 -3.65
CA LYS A 92 -2.72 -4.51 -2.52
C LYS A 92 -1.29 -3.99 -2.39
N VAL A 93 -0.93 -3.52 -1.20
CA VAL A 93 0.45 -3.10 -0.88
C VAL A 93 1.21 -4.30 -0.33
N GLY A 94 2.31 -4.68 -0.99
CA GLY A 94 3.10 -5.87 -0.63
C GLY A 94 3.77 -5.76 0.75
N MET A 95 3.88 -6.88 1.48
CA MET A 95 4.47 -6.90 2.84
C MET A 95 5.92 -6.43 2.88
N THR A 96 6.69 -6.70 1.81
CA THR A 96 8.08 -6.23 1.65
C THR A 96 8.19 -4.70 1.61
N ASN A 97 7.08 -3.99 1.37
CA ASN A 97 6.96 -2.53 1.43
C ASN A 97 6.50 -2.03 2.80
N LEU A 98 5.97 -2.92 3.65
CA LEU A 98 5.45 -2.59 4.97
C LEU A 98 6.44 -2.85 6.10
N LEU A 99 7.38 -3.79 5.96
CA LEU A 99 8.22 -4.25 7.07
C LEU A 99 9.69 -4.45 6.67
N SER A 100 10.61 -4.08 7.55
CA SER A 100 12.05 -4.40 7.51
C SER A 100 12.49 -5.30 8.67
N ASP A 101 11.55 -5.83 9.46
CA ASP A 101 11.89 -6.57 10.68
C ASP A 101 12.32 -8.01 10.36
N PRO A 102 13.60 -8.39 10.58
CA PRO A 102 14.08 -9.75 10.35
C PRO A 102 13.47 -10.78 11.32
N MET A 103 12.74 -10.36 12.37
CA MET A 103 12.04 -11.24 13.29
C MET A 103 10.57 -11.50 12.91
N ILE A 104 10.06 -10.88 11.85
CA ILE A 104 8.74 -11.21 11.32
C ILE A 104 8.93 -12.30 10.26
N GLU A 105 8.78 -13.56 10.67
CA GLU A 105 8.66 -14.66 9.72
C GLU A 105 7.49 -14.36 8.76
N PRO A 106 7.64 -14.57 7.44
CA PRO A 106 6.55 -14.39 6.49
C PRO A 106 5.46 -15.43 6.81
N ILE A 107 4.46 -15.01 7.58
CA ILE A 107 3.32 -15.86 7.90
C ILE A 107 2.53 -15.98 6.59
N SER A 108 2.63 -17.15 5.97
CA SER A 108 1.99 -17.58 4.73
C SER A 108 0.45 -17.67 4.82
N GLN A 109 -0.16 -17.08 5.84
CA GLN A 109 -1.60 -16.97 6.03
C GLN A 109 -1.92 -15.53 6.40
N GLY A 110 -2.78 -14.90 5.59
CA GLY A 110 -3.12 -13.48 5.56
C GLY A 110 -2.99 -12.72 6.88
N ILE A 111 -2.38 -11.53 6.78
CA ILE A 111 -2.22 -10.46 7.77
C ILE A 111 -2.79 -10.84 9.15
N LYS A 112 -2.06 -11.64 9.92
CA LYS A 112 -2.22 -11.63 11.37
C LYS A 112 -1.85 -10.22 11.81
N LEU A 113 -2.79 -9.51 12.44
CA LEU A 113 -2.71 -8.12 12.92
C LEU A 113 -1.26 -7.65 13.12
N LEU A 114 -0.78 -6.81 12.19
CA LEU A 114 0.53 -6.17 12.32
C LEU A 114 0.59 -5.45 13.67
N SER A 115 1.50 -5.88 14.54
CA SER A 115 1.68 -5.32 15.89
C SER A 115 2.41 -3.98 15.88
N VAL A 116 3.06 -3.63 14.76
CA VAL A 116 3.75 -2.35 14.57
C VAL A 116 2.76 -1.32 14.03
N PRO A 117 2.67 -0.11 14.64
CA PRO A 117 1.93 1.01 14.06
C PRO A 117 2.41 1.35 12.65
N LEU A 118 1.48 1.30 11.70
CA LEU A 118 1.73 1.53 10.28
C LEU A 118 0.73 2.56 9.75
N ALA A 119 1.23 3.48 8.92
CA ALA A 119 0.43 4.48 8.24
C ALA A 119 0.77 4.56 6.74
N LEU A 120 -0.25 4.84 5.93
CA LEU A 120 -0.09 5.26 4.53
C LEU A 120 -0.30 6.77 4.48
N LEU A 121 0.72 7.50 4.06
CA LEU A 121 0.72 8.97 4.02
C LEU A 121 0.76 9.48 2.59
N GLU A 122 -0.03 10.51 2.31
CA GLU A 122 0.08 11.35 1.12
C GLU A 122 0.84 12.63 1.51
N ARG A 123 1.91 12.94 0.77
CA ARG A 123 2.53 14.28 0.79
C ARG A 123 2.04 15.05 -0.42
N ARG A 124 1.47 16.23 -0.18
CA ARG A 124 1.01 17.14 -1.24
C ARG A 124 1.29 18.59 -0.85
N ASP A 125 1.98 19.32 -1.73
CA ASP A 125 2.29 20.75 -1.55
C ASP A 125 2.90 21.06 -0.16
N GLY A 126 3.78 20.17 0.32
CA GLY A 126 4.45 20.29 1.61
C GLY A 126 3.60 19.95 2.85
N LYS A 127 2.34 19.53 2.66
CA LYS A 127 1.46 19.00 3.71
C LYS A 127 1.48 17.48 3.72
N ILE A 128 1.29 16.90 4.89
CA ILE A 128 1.22 15.46 5.12
C ILE A 128 -0.21 15.11 5.49
N LYS A 129 -0.79 14.15 4.80
CA LYS A 129 -2.13 13.63 5.06
C LYS A 129 -2.06 12.14 5.34
N TYR A 130 -2.78 11.66 6.33
CA TYR A 130 -2.92 10.25 6.58
C TYR A 130 -4.08 9.67 5.77
N CYS A 131 -3.76 8.73 4.89
CA CYS A 131 -4.76 8.03 4.06
C CYS A 131 -5.26 6.77 4.74
N PHE A 132 -4.40 6.11 5.52
CA PHE A 132 -4.72 4.89 6.25
C PHE A 132 -3.82 4.75 7.47
N ILE A 133 -4.35 4.14 8.53
CA ILE A 133 -3.59 3.63 9.66
C ILE A 133 -4.07 2.23 10.03
N ASN A 134 -3.18 1.36 10.48
CA ASN A 134 -3.56 0.02 10.93
C ASN A 134 -4.07 0.01 12.38
N GLN A 135 -4.58 -1.14 12.84
CA GLN A 135 -5.12 -1.28 14.20
C GLN A 135 -4.07 -0.97 15.30
N ALA A 136 -2.81 -1.33 15.11
CA ALA A 136 -1.76 -1.02 16.08
C ALA A 136 -1.53 0.48 16.23
N HIS A 137 -1.61 1.22 15.12
CA HIS A 137 -1.54 2.68 15.13
C HIS A 137 -2.80 3.30 15.75
N HIS A 138 -4.00 2.78 15.44
CA HIS A 138 -5.25 3.18 16.11
C HIS A 138 -5.14 3.01 17.63
N ASN A 139 -4.78 1.81 18.10
CA ASN A 139 -4.61 1.51 19.52
C ASN A 139 -3.59 2.45 20.18
N SER A 140 -2.56 2.84 19.44
CA SER A 140 -1.57 3.76 19.97
C SER A 140 -2.11 5.18 20.09
N LEU A 141 -2.91 5.68 19.15
CA LEU A 141 -3.55 7.00 19.30
C LEU A 141 -4.59 7.00 20.44
N GLU A 142 -5.39 5.94 20.54
CA GLU A 142 -6.42 5.79 21.59
C GLU A 142 -5.83 5.83 23.00
N LYS A 143 -4.67 5.21 23.24
CA LYS A 143 -3.97 5.27 24.53
C LYS A 143 -3.72 6.69 25.04
N PHE A 144 -3.62 7.66 24.13
CA PHE A 144 -3.36 9.07 24.46
C PHE A 144 -4.56 9.97 24.17
N SER A 145 -5.74 9.36 23.96
CA SER A 145 -6.98 10.09 23.68
C SER A 145 -6.89 11.04 22.48
N LEU A 146 -6.03 10.73 21.49
CA LEU A 146 -5.88 11.52 20.28
C LEU A 146 -6.77 10.97 19.17
N SER A 147 -7.51 11.86 18.50
CA SER A 147 -8.17 11.50 17.25
C SER A 147 -7.18 11.50 16.08
N MET A 148 -7.59 10.89 14.96
CA MET A 148 -6.79 10.93 13.74
C MET A 148 -6.59 12.36 13.22
N ALA A 149 -7.60 13.21 13.40
CA ALA A 149 -7.53 14.61 12.99
C ALA A 149 -6.55 15.41 13.87
N ASP A 150 -6.54 15.15 15.18
CA ASP A 150 -5.58 15.79 16.10
C ASP A 150 -4.15 15.37 15.76
N TRP A 151 -3.95 14.09 15.46
CA TRP A 151 -2.64 13.57 15.07
C TRP A 151 -2.13 14.14 13.75
N GLU A 152 -2.98 14.20 12.72
CA GLU A 152 -2.63 14.82 11.45
C GLU A 152 -2.32 16.31 11.63
N ARG A 153 -3.10 17.01 12.45
CA ARG A 153 -2.85 18.42 12.79
C ARG A 153 -1.50 18.59 13.48
N PHE A 154 -1.23 17.79 14.50
CA PHE A 154 0.03 17.82 15.26
C PHE A 154 1.26 17.67 14.35
N ILE A 155 1.25 16.69 13.43
CA ILE A 155 2.37 16.46 12.51
C ILE A 155 2.59 17.62 11.53
N ASN A 156 1.53 18.35 11.16
CA ASN A 156 1.67 19.48 10.24
C ASN A 156 2.02 20.80 10.97
N GLU A 157 1.72 20.91 12.26
CA GLU A 157 1.95 22.11 13.08
C GLU A 157 3.28 22.06 13.84
N ASP A 158 3.75 20.89 14.28
CA ASP A 158 5.05 20.74 14.96
C ASP A 158 6.21 20.85 13.96
N GLU A 159 6.95 21.96 14.02
CA GLU A 159 7.98 22.30 13.03
C GLU A 159 9.10 21.25 12.96
N TYR A 160 9.54 20.74 14.11
CA TYR A 160 10.63 19.79 14.20
C TYR A 160 10.24 18.43 13.60
N SER A 161 9.13 17.85 14.06
CA SER A 161 8.64 16.55 13.59
C SER A 161 8.26 16.60 12.11
N ARG A 162 7.62 17.69 11.68
CA ARG A 162 7.27 17.92 10.27
C ARG A 162 8.51 17.97 9.39
N LYS A 163 9.51 18.77 9.77
CA LYS A 163 10.73 18.94 8.98
C LYS A 163 11.49 17.62 8.87
N LEU A 164 11.60 16.87 9.96
CA LEU A 164 12.19 15.54 9.94
C LEU A 164 11.43 14.60 9.00
N LEU A 165 10.11 14.49 9.13
CA LEU A 165 9.31 13.57 8.32
C LEU A 165 9.36 13.93 6.82
N LEU A 166 9.28 15.22 6.48
CA LEU A 166 9.43 15.68 5.09
C LEU A 166 10.83 15.40 4.52
N GLN A 167 11.87 15.49 5.35
CA GLN A 167 13.23 15.12 4.96
C GLN A 167 13.31 13.62 4.66
N LEU A 168 12.85 12.76 5.58
CA LEU A 168 12.84 11.30 5.39
C LEU A 168 12.05 10.89 4.13
N MET A 169 10.89 11.51 3.90
CA MET A 169 10.09 11.33 2.68
C MET A 169 10.87 11.72 1.41
N THR A 170 11.59 12.84 1.45
CA THR A 170 12.40 13.31 0.31
C THR A 170 13.56 12.37 0.02
N ASP A 171 14.28 11.93 1.06
CA ASP A 171 15.40 11.03 0.94
C ASP A 171 14.96 9.65 0.45
N SER A 172 13.84 9.15 0.97
CA SER A 172 13.26 7.86 0.55
C SER A 172 12.79 7.90 -0.90
N LYS A 173 12.16 9.00 -1.33
CA LYS A 173 11.77 9.18 -2.74
C LYS A 173 12.97 9.26 -3.67
N THR A 174 14.02 9.98 -3.28
CA THR A 174 15.23 10.17 -4.10
C THR A 174 16.03 8.88 -4.26
N SER A 175 16.19 8.12 -3.17
CA SER A 175 16.97 6.88 -3.17
C SER A 175 16.16 5.65 -3.60
N ASN A 176 14.82 5.73 -3.58
CA ASN A 176 13.91 4.59 -3.58
C ASN A 176 14.24 3.55 -2.50
N GLN A 177 14.88 3.94 -1.40
CA GLN A 177 15.22 3.08 -0.27
C GLN A 177 14.34 3.40 0.94
N ARG A 178 14.30 2.47 1.90
CA ARG A 178 13.79 2.75 3.24
C ARG A 178 14.75 3.70 3.93
N ILE A 179 14.24 4.80 4.45
CA ILE A 179 15.03 5.76 5.22
C ILE A 179 14.46 5.80 6.63
N SER A 180 15.34 5.69 7.62
CA SER A 180 14.94 5.71 9.02
C SER A 180 15.68 6.76 9.80
N SER A 181 15.04 7.32 10.82
CA SER A 181 15.65 8.21 11.77
C SER A 181 14.94 8.14 13.12
N HIS A 182 15.51 8.79 14.13
CA HIS A 182 14.90 8.92 15.44
C HIS A 182 14.24 10.29 15.58
N LEU A 183 13.05 10.31 16.17
CA LEU A 183 12.44 11.51 16.72
C LEU A 183 12.70 11.50 18.24
N ASP A 184 13.39 12.54 18.71
CA ASP A 184 13.76 12.73 20.13
C ASP A 184 14.45 11.53 20.80
N ASP A 185 15.30 10.80 20.06
CA ASP A 185 16.05 9.61 20.48
C ASP A 185 15.21 8.42 21.00
N GLN A 186 13.88 8.51 20.90
CA GLN A 186 12.97 7.52 21.50
C GLN A 186 12.00 6.89 20.50
N ILE A 187 11.53 7.63 19.49
CA ILE A 187 10.74 7.04 18.40
C ILE A 187 11.64 6.73 17.25
N TYR A 188 11.56 5.51 16.76
CA TYR A 188 12.17 5.16 15.49
C TYR A 188 11.12 5.27 14.39
N LEU A 189 11.37 6.17 13.43
CA LEU A 189 10.57 6.36 12.24
C LEU A 189 11.26 5.67 11.08
N GLU A 190 10.52 4.89 10.31
CA GLU A 190 10.98 4.37 9.02
C GLU A 190 9.97 4.77 7.94
N VAL A 191 10.48 5.34 6.85
CA VAL A 191 9.70 5.82 5.72
C VAL A 191 10.14 5.10 4.46
N LYS A 192 9.16 4.61 3.69
CA LYS A 192 9.34 4.04 2.36
C LYS A 192 8.45 4.77 1.37
N TYR A 193 9.06 5.42 0.38
CA TYR A 193 8.37 5.91 -0.80
C TYR A 193 7.76 4.74 -1.57
N LEU A 194 6.49 4.89 -1.91
CA LEU A 194 5.79 3.95 -2.78
C LEU A 194 5.76 4.47 -4.20
N ALA A 195 5.19 5.67 -4.41
CA ALA A 195 4.83 6.12 -5.73
C ALA A 195 4.42 7.60 -5.77
N SER A 196 4.39 8.20 -6.96
CA SER A 196 4.00 9.61 -7.17
C SER A 196 3.06 9.81 -8.36
N TYR A 197 2.15 10.78 -8.23
CA TYR A 197 1.26 11.28 -9.28
C TYR A 197 1.06 12.79 -9.13
N GLN A 198 1.42 13.56 -10.15
CA GLN A 198 1.35 15.03 -10.13
C GLN A 198 2.08 15.59 -8.89
N THR A 199 1.38 16.35 -8.03
CA THR A 199 1.93 16.91 -6.79
C THR A 199 1.76 15.99 -5.57
N ARG A 200 1.29 14.74 -5.78
CA ARG A 200 1.04 13.77 -4.72
C ARG A 200 2.12 12.71 -4.69
N ASP A 201 2.70 12.51 -3.52
CA ASP A 201 3.64 11.44 -3.23
C ASP A 201 3.06 10.54 -2.13
N MET A 202 3.12 9.23 -2.33
CA MET A 202 2.62 8.24 -1.37
C MET A 202 3.77 7.54 -0.65
N PHE A 203 3.63 7.40 0.66
CA PHE A 203 4.64 6.81 1.53
C PHE A 203 4.00 5.84 2.51
N VAL A 204 4.71 4.77 2.81
CA VAL A 204 4.46 3.96 4.00
C VAL A 204 5.36 4.46 5.11
N VAL A 205 4.78 4.66 6.28
CA VAL A 205 5.51 5.03 7.49
C VAL A 205 5.22 4.01 8.57
N SER A 206 6.28 3.47 9.16
CA SER A 206 6.18 2.68 10.39
C SER A 206 6.82 3.43 11.55
N THR A 207 6.22 3.31 12.72
CA THR A 207 6.72 3.95 13.94
C THR A 207 6.94 2.90 15.01
N LYS A 208 8.20 2.69 15.42
CA LYS A 208 8.55 1.85 16.58
C LYS A 208 8.72 2.74 17.82
N ASN A 209 8.43 2.18 19.01
CA ASN A 209 8.45 2.88 20.30
C ASN A 209 7.48 4.08 20.40
N PHE A 210 6.43 4.09 19.58
CA PHE A 210 5.48 5.19 19.46
C PHE A 210 4.77 5.56 20.78
N ASN A 211 4.54 4.59 21.69
CA ASN A 211 3.97 4.86 23.01
C ASN A 211 4.84 5.83 23.85
N ASN A 212 6.16 5.82 23.70
CA ASN A 212 7.05 6.63 24.54
C ASN A 212 6.96 8.15 24.24
N TYR A 213 6.51 8.53 23.04
CA TYR A 213 6.42 9.93 22.63
C TYR A 213 5.17 10.64 23.11
N LEU A 214 4.04 9.95 23.00
CA LEU A 214 2.76 10.51 23.40
C LEU A 214 2.65 10.67 24.94
N ASP A 215 3.45 9.92 25.71
CA ASP A 215 3.61 10.09 27.16
C ASP A 215 4.22 11.45 27.55
N LYS A 216 4.95 12.11 26.64
CA LYS A 216 5.51 13.46 26.86
C LYS A 216 4.54 14.57 26.44
N THR A 217 3.83 14.39 25.33
CA THR A 217 2.89 15.41 24.83
C THR A 217 1.64 15.50 25.70
N SER A 218 1.25 14.43 26.40
CA SER A 218 0.19 14.44 27.41
C SER A 218 0.58 15.04 28.77
N LYS A 219 1.88 15.32 28.99
CA LYS A 219 2.43 15.91 30.23
C LYS A 219 2.85 17.38 30.09
N LYS A 220 2.56 18.02 28.95
CA LYS A 220 2.72 19.47 28.73
C LYS A 220 1.36 20.13 28.61
#